data_AF-A0A7Z7FVA3-F1
#
_entry.id   AF-A0A7Z7FVA3-F1
#
_cell.length_a   1.000
_cell.length_b   1.000
_cell.length_c   1.000
_cell.angle_alpha   90.00
_cell.angle_beta   90.00
_cell.angle_gamma   90.00
#
_symmetry.space_group_name_H-M   'P 1'
#
loop_
_entity.id
_entity.type
_entity.pdbx_description
1 polymer ?
#
loop_
_entity_poly.entity_id
_entity_poly.type
_entity_poly.pdbx_seq_one_letter_code
_entity_poly.pdbx_strand_id
1 'polypeptide(L)'
;MAEDSTAPAATDLSWYVQAIGEDKPYAESCQAEAQQMVDDFIGEGNPFGVPESVVARAVLEVGADLYYRKASRNGVVQLDGVEPQLFRLNRDPMAAAYPLLRRYLVMGL
;
A
#
# COMPACT_ATOMS: atom_id res chain seq x y z
N MET A 1 -30.63 1.37 -6.13
CA MET A 1 -29.92 0.19 -5.61
C MET A 1 -28.93 0.74 -4.61
N ALA A 2 -29.17 0.54 -3.32
CA ALA A 2 -28.48 1.27 -2.25
C ALA A 2 -27.01 0.84 -2.19
N GLU A 3 -26.09 1.78 -2.37
CA GLU A 3 -24.68 1.58 -2.06
C GLU A 3 -24.55 1.61 -0.53
N ASP A 4 -24.28 0.45 0.04
CA ASP A 4 -23.97 0.26 1.44
C ASP A 4 -22.66 0.99 1.75
N SER A 5 -22.77 2.24 2.22
CA SER A 5 -21.65 3.07 2.65
C SER A 5 -21.15 2.60 4.02
N THR A 6 -20.66 1.36 4.09
CA THR A 6 -19.80 0.91 5.18
C THR A 6 -18.44 1.57 4.99
N ALA A 7 -17.92 2.24 6.02
CA ALA A 7 -16.60 2.83 5.98
C ALA A 7 -15.56 1.74 5.59
N PRO A 8 -14.63 2.03 4.66
CA PRO A 8 -13.65 1.05 4.24
C PRO A 8 -12.83 0.56 5.44
N ALA A 9 -12.43 -0.71 5.41
CA ALA A 9 -11.51 -1.24 6.41
C ALA A 9 -10.25 -0.36 6.49
N ALA A 10 -9.60 -0.30 7.65
CA ALA A 10 -8.43 0.57 7.85
C ALA A 10 -7.27 0.31 6.85
N THR A 11 -7.27 -0.85 6.21
CA THR A 11 -6.30 -1.29 5.19
C THR A 11 -6.90 -1.49 3.80
N ASP A 12 -8.14 -1.06 3.54
CA ASP A 12 -8.78 -1.21 2.22
C ASP A 12 -8.01 -0.45 1.13
N LEU A 13 -7.17 -1.19 0.42
CA LEU A 13 -6.31 -0.63 -0.60
C LEU A 13 -7.11 -0.23 -1.84
N SER A 14 -8.16 -0.99 -2.18
CA SER A 14 -9.00 -0.70 -3.35
C SER A 14 -9.64 0.68 -3.24
N TRP A 15 -10.14 1.03 -2.04
CA TRP A 15 -10.62 2.39 -1.77
C TRP A 15 -9.48 3.41 -1.83
N TYR A 16 -8.33 3.10 -1.20
CA TYR A 16 -7.20 4.02 -1.08
C TYR A 16 -6.59 4.45 -2.43
N VAL A 17 -6.46 3.51 -3.37
CA VAL A 17 -5.93 3.76 -4.73
C VAL A 17 -7.03 4.03 -5.76
N GLN A 18 -8.30 4.07 -5.32
CA GLN A 18 -9.47 4.25 -6.17
C GLN A 18 -9.57 3.19 -7.28
N ALA A 19 -9.27 1.93 -6.96
CA ALA A 19 -9.40 0.81 -7.88
C ALA A 19 -10.87 0.53 -8.21
N ILE A 20 -11.19 0.42 -9.50
CA ILE A 20 -12.55 0.19 -10.01
C ILE A 20 -12.57 -1.02 -10.96
N GLY A 21 -13.72 -1.68 -11.07
CA GLY A 21 -13.91 -2.78 -12.01
C GLY A 21 -12.85 -3.89 -11.87
N GLU A 22 -12.17 -4.19 -12.98
CA GLU A 22 -11.17 -5.26 -13.09
C GLU A 22 -9.86 -4.97 -12.32
N ASP A 23 -9.65 -3.75 -11.84
CA ASP A 23 -8.46 -3.42 -11.05
C ASP A 23 -8.58 -3.77 -9.56
N LYS A 24 -9.80 -3.99 -9.04
CA LYS A 24 -10.02 -4.35 -7.63
C LYS A 24 -9.30 -5.64 -7.21
N PRO A 25 -9.37 -6.77 -7.94
CA PRO A 25 -8.64 -7.98 -7.57
C PRO A 25 -7.12 -7.77 -7.55
N TYR A 26 -6.62 -6.87 -8.40
CA TYR A 26 -5.19 -6.53 -8.40
C TYR A 26 -4.81 -5.70 -7.17
N ALA A 27 -5.62 -4.71 -6.79
CA ALA A 27 -5.43 -3.99 -5.54
C ALA A 27 -5.48 -4.95 -4.33
N GLU A 28 -6.43 -5.88 -4.27
CA GLU A 28 -6.48 -6.90 -3.21
C GLU A 28 -5.20 -7.75 -3.13
N SER A 29 -4.64 -8.15 -4.28
CA SER A 29 -3.36 -8.88 -4.31
C SER A 29 -2.18 -8.03 -3.81
N CYS A 30 -2.14 -6.75 -4.16
CA CYS A 30 -1.10 -5.81 -3.68
C CYS A 30 -1.24 -5.55 -2.18
N GLN A 31 -2.47 -5.50 -1.66
CA GLN A 31 -2.73 -5.35 -0.23
C GLN A 31 -2.23 -6.57 0.55
N ALA A 32 -2.48 -7.78 0.04
CA ALA A 32 -2.00 -9.01 0.67
C ALA A 32 -0.46 -9.08 0.70
N GLU A 33 0.20 -8.72 -0.40
CA GLU A 33 1.66 -8.65 -0.47
C GLU A 33 2.21 -7.58 0.48
N ALA A 34 1.62 -6.38 0.50
CA ALA A 34 2.00 -5.30 1.41
C ALA A 34 1.86 -5.69 2.88
N GLN A 35 0.77 -6.38 3.24
CA GLN A 35 0.56 -6.90 4.59
C GLN A 35 1.71 -7.83 4.99
N GLN A 36 2.05 -8.79 4.13
CA GLN A 36 3.15 -9.72 4.38
C GLN A 36 4.49 -8.99 4.56
N MET A 37 4.82 -8.04 3.68
CA MET A 37 6.07 -7.28 3.79
C MET A 37 6.18 -6.46 5.08
N VAL A 38 5.07 -5.86 5.51
CA VAL A 38 5.01 -5.07 6.75
C VAL A 38 5.12 -5.99 7.97
N ASP A 39 4.41 -7.13 7.97
CA ASP A 39 4.47 -8.12 9.04
C ASP A 39 5.89 -8.71 9.19
N ASP A 40 6.54 -9.04 8.07
CA ASP A 40 7.92 -9.53 8.05
C ASP A 40 8.90 -8.48 8.61
N PHE A 41 8.68 -7.20 8.33
CA PHE A 41 9.54 -6.12 8.80
C PHE A 41 9.35 -5.79 10.29
N ILE A 42 8.12 -5.86 10.78
CA ILE A 42 7.80 -5.65 12.21
C ILE A 42 8.19 -6.88 13.03
N GLY A 43 8.10 -8.07 12.46
CA GLY A 43 8.27 -9.36 13.12
C GLY A 43 6.93 -9.98 13.54
N GLU A 44 6.89 -11.31 13.49
CA GLU A 44 5.70 -12.11 13.80
C GLU A 44 5.11 -11.77 15.17
N GLY A 45 3.80 -11.53 15.21
CA GLY A 45 3.08 -11.18 16.44
C GLY A 45 3.28 -9.73 16.92
N ASN A 46 3.93 -8.88 16.12
CA ASN A 46 4.19 -7.47 16.46
C ASN A 46 4.86 -7.29 17.84
N PRO A 47 6.08 -7.84 18.04
CA PRO A 47 6.73 -7.90 19.35
C PRO A 47 7.07 -6.51 19.91
N PHE A 48 7.18 -5.49 19.04
CA PHE A 48 7.48 -4.12 19.42
C PHE A 48 6.24 -3.28 19.76
N GLY A 49 5.04 -3.88 19.70
CA GLY A 49 3.80 -3.20 20.04
C GLY A 49 3.50 -1.99 19.14
N VAL A 50 3.79 -2.09 17.85
CA VAL A 50 3.48 -1.06 16.85
C VAL A 50 1.96 -0.83 16.85
N PRO A 51 1.46 0.41 16.98
CA PRO A 51 0.02 0.66 16.97
C PRO A 51 -0.65 0.19 15.67
N GLU A 52 -1.80 -0.47 15.78
CA GLU A 52 -2.53 -1.03 14.62
C GLU A 52 -2.80 0.02 13.52
N SER A 53 -3.10 1.26 13.90
CA SER A 53 -3.32 2.36 12.94
C SER A 53 -2.06 2.73 12.15
N VAL A 54 -0.87 2.54 12.73
CA VAL A 54 0.41 2.76 12.06
C VAL A 54 0.71 1.59 11.12
N VAL A 55 0.45 0.35 11.56
CA VAL A 55 0.57 -0.84 10.71
C VAL A 55 -0.35 -0.71 9.50
N ALA A 56 -1.62 -0.36 9.73
CA ALA A 56 -2.59 -0.15 8.66
C ALA A 56 -2.14 0.92 7.65
N ARG A 57 -1.63 2.05 8.15
CA ARG A 57 -1.05 3.09 7.29
C ARG A 57 0.14 2.57 6.48
N ALA A 58 1.07 1.84 7.10
CA ALA A 58 2.22 1.28 6.41
C ALA A 58 1.81 0.33 5.28
N VAL A 59 0.83 -0.54 5.53
CA VAL A 59 0.27 -1.47 4.53
C VAL A 59 -0.36 -0.70 3.36
N LEU A 60 -1.11 0.37 3.63
CA LEU A 60 -1.69 1.21 2.57
C LEU A 60 -0.62 1.88 1.70
N GLU A 61 0.43 2.46 2.29
CA GLU A 61 1.50 3.11 1.51
C GLU A 61 2.26 2.10 0.65
N VAL A 62 2.61 0.93 1.20
CA VAL A 62 3.33 -0.14 0.47
C VAL A 62 2.46 -0.73 -0.63
N GLY A 63 1.19 -1.00 -0.32
CA GLY A 63 0.22 -1.51 -1.27
C GLY A 63 -0.02 -0.55 -2.42
N ALA A 64 -0.09 0.76 -2.15
CA ALA A 64 -0.22 1.78 -3.18
C ALA A 64 1.02 1.82 -4.08
N ASP A 65 2.21 1.79 -3.48
CA ASP A 65 3.46 1.74 -4.24
C ASP A 65 3.52 0.50 -5.15
N LEU A 66 3.08 -0.67 -4.66
CA LEU A 66 2.96 -1.92 -5.46
C LEU A 66 1.93 -1.79 -6.58
N TYR A 67 0.74 -1.28 -6.28
CA TYR A 67 -0.36 -1.11 -7.24
C TYR A 67 0.05 -0.20 -8.39
N TYR A 68 0.64 0.96 -8.10
CA TYR A 68 1.07 1.90 -9.12
C TYR A 68 2.28 1.41 -9.94
N ARG A 69 2.99 0.34 -9.49
CA ARG A 69 4.02 -0.29 -10.35
C ARG A 69 3.43 -0.91 -11.60
N LYS A 70 2.20 -1.43 -11.54
CA LYS A 70 1.50 -1.98 -12.72
C LYS A 70 1.45 -0.98 -13.86
N ALA A 71 1.18 0.29 -13.55
CA ALA A 71 1.14 1.38 -14.52
C ALA A 71 2.54 1.67 -15.14
N SER A 72 3.61 1.32 -14.45
CA SER A 72 5.01 1.53 -14.89
C SER A 72 5.67 0.30 -15.53
N ARG A 73 5.02 -0.88 -15.53
CA ARG A 73 5.67 -2.15 -15.91
C ARG A 73 6.15 -2.21 -17.37
N ASN A 74 5.65 -1.31 -18.22
CA ASN A 74 6.15 -1.05 -19.58
C ASN A 74 6.50 0.43 -19.84
N GLY A 75 6.61 1.27 -18.80
CA GLY A 75 7.08 2.66 -18.91
C GLY A 75 6.14 3.67 -19.61
N VAL A 76 4.90 3.31 -19.91
CA VAL A 76 3.93 4.21 -20.54
C VAL A 76 2.60 4.17 -19.81
N VAL A 77 2.34 5.20 -19.00
CA VAL A 77 0.98 5.51 -18.54
C VAL A 77 0.28 6.19 -19.72
N GLN A 78 -0.56 5.47 -20.46
CA GLN A 78 -1.50 6.08 -21.41
C GLN A 78 -2.67 6.63 -20.60
N LEU A 79 -2.55 7.87 -20.13
CA LEU A 79 -3.70 8.65 -19.67
C LEU A 79 -4.20 9.40 -20.90
N ASP A 80 -5.33 8.97 -21.47
CA ASP A 80 -5.89 9.64 -22.66
C ASP A 80 -6.08 11.14 -22.39
N GLY A 81 -5.36 11.98 -23.16
CA GLY A 81 -5.50 13.43 -23.14
C GLY A 81 -4.61 14.21 -22.16
N VAL A 82 -3.69 13.57 -21.44
CA VAL A 82 -2.71 14.26 -20.56
C VAL A 82 -1.30 13.79 -20.92
N GLU A 83 -0.34 14.72 -21.05
CA GLU A 83 1.06 14.36 -21.26
C GLU A 83 1.51 13.34 -20.20
N PRO A 84 2.12 12.21 -20.61
CA PRO A 84 2.54 11.17 -19.68
C PRO A 84 3.58 11.74 -18.71
N GLN A 85 3.16 12.02 -17.48
CA GLN A 85 4.09 12.42 -16.44
C GLN A 85 4.88 11.19 -15.98
N LEU A 86 6.19 11.25 -16.19
CA LEU A 86 7.14 10.27 -15.70
C LEU A 86 7.24 10.38 -14.18
N PHE A 87 6.42 9.60 -13.47
CA PHE A 87 6.60 9.39 -12.04
C PHE A 87 7.74 8.39 -11.82
N ARG A 88 8.79 8.82 -11.11
CA ARG A 88 9.83 7.91 -10.63
C ARG A 88 9.25 7.15 -9.45
N LEU A 89 8.82 5.93 -9.69
CA LEU A 89 8.39 5.04 -8.64
C LEU A 89 9.60 4.53 -7.86
N ASN A 90 9.47 4.42 -6.55
CA ASN A 90 10.52 3.86 -5.71
C ASN A 90 10.88 2.45 -6.20
N ARG A 91 12.16 2.06 -6.11
CA ARG A 91 12.58 0.68 -6.43
C ARG A 91 12.18 -0.29 -5.34
N ASP A 92 12.15 0.18 -4.10
CA ASP A 92 11.75 -0.56 -2.92
C ASP A 92 10.35 -0.11 -2.48
N PRO A 93 9.35 -1.01 -2.44
CA PRO A 93 7.99 -0.64 -2.06
C PRO A 93 7.85 -0.36 -0.55
N MET A 94 8.80 -0.80 0.28
CA MET A 94 8.81 -0.52 1.72
C MET A 94 9.37 0.87 2.06
N ALA A 95 9.90 1.60 1.08
CA ALA A 95 10.52 2.91 1.28
C ALA A 95 9.63 3.90 2.06
N ALA A 96 8.31 3.88 1.80
CA ALA A 96 7.33 4.71 2.50
C ALA A 96 6.99 4.19 3.92
N ALA A 97 7.03 2.88 4.14
CA ALA A 97 6.72 2.26 5.43
C ALA A 97 7.85 2.38 6.46
N TYR A 98 9.12 2.32 6.03
CA TYR A 98 10.26 2.40 6.93
C TYR A 98 10.24 3.58 7.90
N PRO A 99 10.05 4.85 7.48
CA PRO A 99 10.03 5.97 8.42
C PRO A 99 8.85 5.92 9.41
N LEU A 100 7.72 5.31 9.02
CA LEU A 100 6.56 5.15 9.91
C LEU A 100 6.81 4.15 11.03
N LEU A 101 7.45 3.04 10.68
CA LEU A 101 7.66 1.87 11.54
C LEU A 101 8.93 2.02 12.41
N ARG A 102 9.99 2.62 11.87
CA ARG A 102 11.31 2.69 12.51
C ARG A 102 11.31 3.24 13.93
N ARG A 103 10.45 4.21 14.24
CA ARG A 103 10.36 4.80 15.60
C ARG A 103 9.89 3.81 16.67
N TYR A 104 9.22 2.72 16.27
CA TYR A 104 8.72 1.70 17.18
C TYR A 104 9.70 0.53 17.30
N LEU A 105 10.38 0.17 16.21
CA LEU A 105 11.29 -0.98 16.17
C LEU A 105 12.63 -0.74 16.90
N VAL A 106 12.96 0.51 17.22
CA VAL A 106 14.19 0.87 17.96
C VAL A 106 13.97 0.85 19.48
N MET A 107 12.74 0.78 19.97
CA MET A 107 12.48 0.53 21.40
C MET A 107 12.76 -0.95 21.72
N GLY A 108 14.03 -1.28 21.99
CA GLY A 108 14.39 -2.64 22.42
C GLY A 108 15.88 -3.02 22.34
N LEU A 109 16.79 -2.07 22.09
CA LEU A 109 18.24 -2.31 22.06
C LEU A 109 18.97 -1.46 23.10
#